data_AF-A0A842SCD7-F1
#
_entry.id   AF-A0A842SCD7-F1
#
_cell.length_a   1.000
_cell.length_b   1.000
_cell.length_c   1.000
_cell.angle_alpha   90.00
_cell.angle_beta   90.00
_cell.angle_gamma   90.00
#
_symmetry.space_group_name_H-M   'P 1'
#
loop_
_entity.id
_entity.type
_entity.pdbx_description
1 polymer ?
#
loop_
_entity_poly.entity_id
_entity_poly.type
_entity_poly.pdbx_seq_one_letter_code
_entity_poly.pdbx_strand_id
1 'polypeptide(L)'
;MTSGKKKKDKDIKEDIKELEEDIDDEIEAEEDMSRDFVMIGALIFIVVIFVAGVITIKYFPGINNPQKTDTVVQNSLSYNGFDFTKIDDTWYTNIVVNWQGKKLSYNPGFHYSPAETENISIDRNAGTVLKLSGDQVVYISVDPELNSKSVIAGTEISKVLGKIFFITVKSAVSKNTDNPNIPVVTCENVSDKTKVVMLRKGDTTQVLRDNTGCIIVEGTDEDEIIRAADRLSYNLLGVDKKKIVVS
;
A
#
# COMPACT_ATOMS: atom_id res chain seq x y z
N MET A 1 -14.86 11.90 100.98
CA MET A 1 -14.24 10.84 100.15
C MET A 1 -14.22 11.27 98.69
N THR A 2 -13.33 12.19 98.29
CA THR A 2 -13.25 12.66 96.88
C THR A 2 -11.84 13.16 96.48
N SER A 3 -10.84 13.03 97.35
CA SER A 3 -9.48 13.54 97.10
C SER A 3 -8.49 12.47 96.59
N GLY A 4 -8.76 11.17 96.83
CA GLY A 4 -7.85 10.09 96.42
C GLY A 4 -7.97 9.64 94.95
N LYS A 5 -9.09 9.93 94.28
CA LYS A 5 -9.34 9.45 92.90
C LYS A 5 -8.66 10.33 91.84
N LYS A 6 -8.58 11.64 92.07
CA LYS A 6 -7.93 12.60 91.15
C LYS A 6 -6.41 12.45 91.02
N LYS A 7 -5.74 11.90 92.03
CA LYS A 7 -4.28 11.70 91.98
C LYS A 7 -3.94 10.49 91.10
N LYS A 8 -4.66 9.39 91.27
CA LYS A 8 -4.45 8.16 90.49
C LYS A 8 -4.71 8.33 88.99
N ASP A 9 -5.70 9.14 88.62
CA ASP A 9 -6.00 9.42 87.20
C ASP A 9 -4.97 10.34 86.53
N LYS A 10 -4.16 11.08 87.31
CA LYS A 10 -3.09 11.93 86.79
C LYS A 10 -1.84 11.10 86.50
N ASP A 11 -1.46 10.24 87.44
CA ASP A 11 -0.28 9.38 87.32
C ASP A 11 -0.44 8.43 86.11
N ILE A 12 -1.62 7.85 85.89
CA ILE A 12 -1.92 6.99 84.73
C ILE A 12 -1.81 7.74 83.38
N LYS A 13 -2.12 9.03 83.33
CA LYS A 13 -2.02 9.81 82.09
C LYS A 13 -0.59 10.18 81.74
N GLU A 14 0.27 10.31 82.74
CA GLU A 14 1.70 10.57 82.54
C GLU A 14 2.38 9.31 82.02
N ASP A 15 2.08 8.16 82.64
CA ASP A 15 2.58 6.83 82.20
C ASP A 15 2.13 6.48 80.76
N ILE A 16 0.88 6.80 80.38
CA ILE A 16 0.40 6.55 78.99
C ILE A 16 1.13 7.43 77.99
N LYS A 17 1.42 8.68 78.34
CA LYS A 17 2.08 9.61 77.43
C LYS A 17 3.55 9.23 77.20
N GLU A 18 4.25 8.80 78.25
CA GLU A 18 5.62 8.28 78.14
C GLU A 18 5.65 7.00 77.28
N LEU A 19 4.65 6.12 77.44
CA LEU A 19 4.52 4.92 76.61
C LEU A 19 4.20 5.21 75.13
N GLU A 20 3.41 6.26 74.85
CA GLU A 20 3.12 6.68 73.47
C GLU A 20 4.37 7.27 72.79
N GLU A 21 5.19 8.03 73.51
CA GLU A 21 6.43 8.64 72.99
C GLU A 21 7.49 7.57 72.71
N ASP A 22 7.63 6.56 73.58
CA ASP A 22 8.54 5.42 73.36
C ASP A 22 8.13 4.55 72.15
N ILE A 23 6.83 4.41 71.88
CA ILE A 23 6.31 3.63 70.74
C ILE A 23 6.55 4.39 69.42
N ASP A 24 6.37 5.71 69.41
CA ASP A 24 6.59 6.53 68.22
C ASP A 24 8.09 6.53 67.82
N ASP A 25 9.01 6.60 68.80
CA ASP A 25 10.45 6.52 68.55
C ASP A 25 10.90 5.15 68.00
N GLU A 26 10.28 4.04 68.46
CA GLU A 26 10.59 2.69 67.98
C GLU A 26 10.06 2.46 66.55
N ILE A 27 8.90 3.04 66.21
CA ILE A 27 8.33 2.99 64.84
C ILE A 27 9.17 3.79 63.85
N GLU A 28 9.65 4.99 64.23
CA GLU A 28 10.53 5.78 63.36
C GLU A 28 11.87 5.07 63.08
N ALA A 29 12.40 4.33 64.05
CA ALA A 29 13.65 3.56 63.88
C ALA A 29 13.52 2.37 62.92
N GLU A 30 12.36 1.70 62.87
CA GLU A 30 12.13 0.59 61.93
C GLU A 30 11.92 1.06 60.48
N GLU A 31 11.31 2.24 60.28
CA GLU A 31 11.09 2.79 58.93
C GLU A 31 12.38 3.24 58.24
N ASP A 32 13.34 3.81 58.99
CA ASP A 32 14.61 4.29 58.41
C ASP A 32 15.50 3.12 57.97
N MET A 33 15.55 2.03 58.76
CA MET A 33 16.31 0.84 58.41
C MET A 33 15.79 0.17 57.13
N SER A 34 14.46 0.15 56.92
CA SER A 34 13.84 -0.43 55.72
C SER A 34 14.19 0.31 54.43
N ARG A 35 14.31 1.65 54.47
CA ARG A 35 14.62 2.47 53.30
C ARG A 35 16.03 2.24 52.77
N ASP A 36 17.01 2.12 53.65
CA ASP A 36 18.39 1.88 53.25
C ASP A 36 18.58 0.49 52.61
N PHE A 37 17.91 -0.55 53.12
CA PHE A 37 17.95 -1.88 52.52
C PHE A 37 17.31 -1.91 51.12
N VAL A 38 16.21 -1.18 50.91
CA VAL A 38 15.55 -1.08 49.60
C VAL A 38 16.45 -0.36 48.59
N MET A 39 17.12 0.73 49.00
CA MET A 39 18.03 1.48 48.13
C MET A 39 19.27 0.66 47.73
N ILE A 40 19.86 -0.06 48.69
CA ILE A 40 21.00 -0.97 48.42
C ILE A 40 20.55 -2.10 47.48
N GLY A 41 19.38 -2.69 47.71
CA GLY A 41 18.80 -3.73 46.85
C GLY A 41 18.60 -3.25 45.40
N ALA A 42 18.08 -2.05 45.21
CA ALA A 42 17.88 -1.45 43.89
C ALA A 42 19.19 -1.24 43.13
N LEU A 43 20.24 -0.77 43.82
CA LEU A 43 21.57 -0.59 43.22
C LEU A 43 22.19 -1.92 42.79
N ILE A 44 22.10 -2.94 43.62
CA ILE A 44 22.60 -4.28 43.28
C ILE A 44 21.86 -4.83 42.05
N PHE A 45 20.53 -4.66 42.00
CA PHE A 45 19.72 -5.12 40.87
C PHE A 45 20.11 -4.45 39.55
N ILE A 46 20.36 -3.13 39.54
CA ILE A 46 20.83 -2.40 38.36
C ILE A 46 22.19 -2.94 37.88
N VAL A 47 23.11 -3.20 38.79
CA VAL A 47 24.43 -3.77 38.46
C VAL A 47 24.29 -5.16 37.85
N VAL A 48 23.42 -6.01 38.38
CA VAL A 48 23.15 -7.35 37.84
C VAL A 48 22.60 -7.29 36.41
N ILE A 49 21.65 -6.38 36.13
CA ILE A 49 21.13 -6.18 34.77
C ILE A 49 22.23 -5.73 33.82
N PHE A 50 23.11 -4.82 34.25
CA PHE A 50 24.18 -4.30 33.42
C PHE A 50 25.20 -5.40 33.07
N VAL A 51 25.59 -6.21 34.05
CA VAL A 51 26.50 -7.35 33.85
C VAL A 51 25.86 -8.40 32.95
N ALA A 52 24.58 -8.73 33.16
CA ALA A 52 23.84 -9.66 32.31
C ALA A 52 23.75 -9.16 30.86
N GLY A 53 23.52 -7.86 30.65
CA GLY A 53 23.50 -7.23 29.32
C GLY A 53 24.85 -7.35 28.61
N VAL A 54 25.96 -7.06 29.30
CA VAL A 54 27.32 -7.18 28.74
C VAL A 54 27.67 -8.63 28.39
N ILE A 55 27.32 -9.58 29.25
CA ILE A 55 27.50 -11.03 28.99
C ILE A 55 26.69 -11.45 27.77
N THR A 56 25.42 -11.04 27.67
CA THR A 56 24.56 -11.41 26.54
C THR A 56 25.11 -10.90 25.22
N ILE A 57 25.59 -9.65 25.16
CA ILE A 57 26.21 -9.08 23.95
C ILE A 57 27.48 -9.83 23.53
N LYS A 58 28.32 -10.23 24.51
CA LYS A 58 29.61 -10.89 24.22
C LYS A 58 29.46 -12.35 23.81
N TYR A 59 28.50 -13.08 24.41
CA TYR A 59 28.37 -14.53 24.22
C TYR A 59 27.25 -14.95 23.26
N PHE A 60 26.35 -14.03 22.86
CA PHE A 60 25.36 -14.25 21.81
C PHE A 60 25.56 -13.31 20.60
N PRO A 61 26.62 -13.49 19.80
CA PRO A 61 26.88 -12.68 18.59
C PRO A 61 25.84 -12.87 17.44
N GLY A 62 24.76 -13.62 17.65
CA GLY A 62 23.79 -14.01 16.63
C GLY A 62 22.51 -13.16 16.52
N ILE A 63 22.25 -12.23 17.44
CA ILE A 63 20.96 -11.47 17.45
C ILE A 63 21.01 -10.22 16.56
N ASN A 64 22.21 -9.71 16.23
CA ASN A 64 22.37 -8.49 15.43
C ASN A 64 22.73 -8.74 13.96
N ASN A 65 22.65 -9.99 13.49
CA ASN A 65 22.69 -10.25 12.07
C ASN A 65 21.26 -10.54 11.64
N PRO A 66 20.41 -9.51 11.36
CA PRO A 66 19.19 -9.78 10.62
C PRO A 66 19.67 -10.50 9.39
N GLN A 67 19.32 -11.78 9.30
CA GLN A 67 19.59 -12.58 8.14
C GLN A 67 18.97 -11.78 7.00
N LYS A 68 19.81 -11.07 6.23
CA LYS A 68 19.40 -10.53 4.95
C LYS A 68 19.10 -11.78 4.15
N THR A 69 17.87 -12.26 4.26
CA THR A 69 17.26 -12.98 3.17
C THR A 69 17.40 -12.02 2.02
N ASP A 70 18.43 -12.26 1.20
CA ASP A 70 18.55 -11.70 -0.13
C ASP A 70 17.34 -12.25 -0.90
N THR A 71 16.14 -11.77 -0.57
CA THR A 71 15.07 -11.65 -1.53
C THR A 71 15.70 -10.84 -2.63
N VAL A 72 16.15 -11.52 -3.68
CA VAL A 72 16.61 -10.92 -4.91
C VAL A 72 15.42 -10.08 -5.37
N VAL A 73 15.44 -8.80 -5.02
CA VAL A 73 14.43 -7.87 -5.47
C VAL A 73 14.64 -7.81 -6.97
N GLN A 74 13.74 -8.47 -7.69
CA GLN A 74 13.85 -8.55 -9.14
C GLN A 74 13.54 -7.17 -9.70
N ASN A 75 14.59 -6.35 -9.81
CA ASN A 75 14.51 -4.98 -10.29
C ASN A 75 14.54 -4.90 -11.82
N SER A 76 14.66 -6.03 -12.52
CA SER A 76 14.62 -6.10 -13.98
C SER A 76 13.90 -7.34 -14.50
N LEU A 77 13.26 -7.18 -15.66
CA LEU A 77 12.55 -8.24 -16.37
C LEU A 77 12.67 -8.01 -17.88
N SER A 78 13.23 -8.99 -18.60
CA SER A 78 13.16 -9.00 -20.07
C SER A 78 11.95 -9.83 -20.51
N TYR A 79 11.06 -9.24 -21.31
CA TYR A 79 9.81 -9.84 -21.73
C TYR A 79 9.51 -9.51 -23.21
N ASN A 80 9.39 -10.53 -24.06
CA ASN A 80 9.10 -10.39 -25.51
C ASN A 80 9.98 -9.36 -26.26
N GLY A 81 11.24 -9.22 -25.85
CA GLY A 81 12.18 -8.27 -26.44
C GLY A 81 11.94 -6.81 -26.03
N PHE A 82 11.35 -6.62 -24.85
CA PHE A 82 11.31 -5.38 -24.07
C PHE A 82 12.01 -5.61 -22.74
N ASP A 83 12.80 -4.64 -22.31
CA ASP A 83 13.43 -4.67 -21.00
C ASP A 83 12.65 -3.75 -20.06
N PHE A 84 12.29 -4.29 -18.91
CA PHE A 84 11.60 -3.61 -17.84
C PHE A 84 12.54 -3.42 -16.66
N THR A 85 12.47 -2.25 -16.03
CA THR A 85 13.16 -1.94 -14.80
C THR A 85 12.15 -1.51 -13.75
N LYS A 86 12.21 -2.08 -12.56
CA LYS A 86 11.39 -1.67 -11.42
C LYS A 86 12.10 -0.56 -10.66
N ILE A 87 11.46 0.59 -10.52
CA ILE A 87 11.91 1.70 -9.69
C ILE A 87 10.80 1.94 -8.67
N ASP A 88 11.14 1.78 -7.39
CA ASP A 88 10.16 1.69 -6.31
C ASP A 88 9.11 0.59 -6.61
N ASP A 89 7.82 0.93 -6.66
CA ASP A 89 6.72 0.01 -6.95
C ASP A 89 6.22 0.11 -8.40
N THR A 90 6.96 0.76 -9.30
CA THR A 90 6.55 0.97 -10.69
C THR A 90 7.51 0.31 -11.68
N TRP A 91 6.96 -0.42 -12.64
CA TRP A 91 7.67 -1.00 -13.75
C TRP A 91 7.77 -0.03 -14.92
N TYR A 92 8.97 0.13 -15.48
CA TYR A 92 9.25 1.06 -16.57
C TYR A 92 9.84 0.32 -17.76
N THR A 93 9.47 0.68 -18.99
CA THR A 93 10.10 0.15 -20.21
C THR A 93 10.24 1.22 -21.27
N ASN A 94 11.29 1.14 -22.09
CA ASN A 94 11.49 2.08 -23.18
C ASN A 94 10.63 1.71 -24.40
N ILE A 95 9.73 2.61 -24.78
CA ILE A 95 8.89 2.48 -25.98
C ILE A 95 9.33 3.52 -27.00
N VAL A 96 9.74 3.05 -28.19
CA VAL A 96 10.07 3.91 -29.32
C VAL A 96 8.96 3.84 -30.37
N VAL A 97 8.38 4.98 -30.71
CA VAL A 97 7.38 5.12 -31.78
C VAL A 97 7.90 6.05 -32.87
N ASN A 98 7.46 5.81 -34.10
CA ASN A 98 7.72 6.71 -35.22
C ASN A 98 6.48 7.55 -35.48
N TRP A 99 6.58 8.85 -35.25
CA TRP A 99 5.50 9.81 -35.48
C TRP A 99 5.95 10.86 -36.48
N GLN A 100 5.26 10.95 -37.62
CA GLN A 100 5.57 11.89 -38.71
C GLN A 100 7.06 11.86 -39.13
N GLY A 101 7.65 10.66 -39.18
CA GLY A 101 9.06 10.47 -39.54
C GLY A 101 10.07 10.74 -38.41
N LYS A 102 9.62 11.14 -37.22
CA LYS A 102 10.47 11.35 -36.04
C LYS A 102 10.35 10.17 -35.08
N LYS A 103 11.49 9.65 -34.62
CA LYS A 103 11.53 8.67 -33.52
C LYS A 103 11.35 9.39 -32.19
N LEU A 104 10.31 9.01 -31.46
CA LEU A 104 10.00 9.51 -30.12
C LEU A 104 10.14 8.37 -29.13
N SER A 105 10.77 8.64 -27.99
CA SER A 105 11.00 7.67 -26.92
C SER A 105 10.15 8.03 -25.72
N TYR A 106 9.46 7.03 -25.18
CA TYR A 106 8.62 7.14 -24.00
C TYR A 106 9.04 6.09 -22.96
N ASN A 107 8.81 6.41 -21.69
CA ASN A 107 9.04 5.47 -20.59
C ASN A 107 7.78 5.39 -19.70
N PRO A 108 6.71 4.74 -20.18
CA PRO A 108 5.50 4.55 -19.38
C PRO A 108 5.80 3.74 -18.12
N GLY A 109 5.17 4.13 -17.01
CA GLY A 109 5.16 3.37 -15.77
C GLY A 109 3.93 2.46 -15.71
N PHE A 110 4.09 1.28 -15.12
CA PHE A 110 3.04 0.28 -14.90
C PHE A 110 3.08 -0.21 -13.46
N HIS A 111 1.94 -0.61 -12.91
CA HIS A 111 1.86 -1.14 -11.55
C HIS A 111 2.30 -2.60 -11.51
N TYR A 112 1.96 -3.37 -12.54
CA TYR A 112 2.29 -4.78 -12.68
C TYR A 112 3.15 -5.02 -13.90
N SER A 113 4.13 -5.91 -13.81
CA SER A 113 4.94 -6.34 -14.95
C SER A 113 4.11 -7.13 -15.98
N PRO A 114 4.58 -7.25 -17.24
CA PRO A 114 3.88 -8.09 -18.21
C PRO A 114 3.73 -9.54 -17.76
N ALA A 115 4.69 -10.11 -17.01
CA ALA A 115 4.61 -11.46 -16.47
C ALA A 115 3.49 -11.60 -15.42
N GLU A 116 3.32 -10.60 -14.54
CA GLU A 116 2.26 -10.56 -13.52
C GLU A 116 0.85 -10.43 -14.10
N THR A 117 0.72 -10.12 -15.40
CA THR A 117 -0.57 -9.95 -16.09
C THR A 117 -0.88 -11.07 -17.09
N GLU A 118 0.02 -12.05 -17.28
CA GLU A 118 -0.11 -13.08 -18.32
C GLU A 118 -1.36 -13.95 -18.20
N ASN A 119 -1.81 -14.22 -16.97
CA ASN A 119 -2.97 -15.03 -16.66
C ASN A 119 -4.31 -14.34 -16.95
N ILE A 120 -4.30 -13.03 -17.24
CA ILE A 120 -5.51 -12.27 -17.55
C ILE A 120 -5.90 -12.51 -19.01
N SER A 121 -7.10 -13.05 -19.20
CA SER A 121 -7.68 -13.25 -20.53
C SER A 121 -7.88 -11.90 -21.22
N ILE A 122 -7.48 -11.81 -22.50
CA ILE A 122 -7.62 -10.59 -23.29
C ILE A 122 -8.04 -10.91 -24.72
N ASP A 123 -9.03 -10.18 -25.25
CA ASP A 123 -9.24 -10.11 -26.70
C ASP A 123 -8.01 -9.48 -27.35
N ARG A 124 -7.25 -10.30 -28.10
CA ARG A 124 -6.01 -9.89 -28.76
C ARG A 124 -6.17 -8.72 -29.73
N ASN A 125 -7.39 -8.45 -30.18
CA ASN A 125 -7.71 -7.33 -31.07
C ASN A 125 -8.14 -6.07 -30.32
N ALA A 126 -8.31 -6.09 -28.99
CA ALA A 126 -8.75 -4.94 -28.20
C ALA A 126 -7.86 -3.70 -28.45
N GLY A 127 -6.53 -3.87 -28.39
CA GLY A 127 -5.60 -2.80 -28.67
C GLY A 127 -5.61 -2.32 -30.12
N THR A 128 -5.85 -3.21 -31.09
CA THR A 128 -5.97 -2.80 -32.51
C THR A 128 -7.22 -1.94 -32.73
N VAL A 129 -8.36 -2.31 -32.13
CA VAL A 129 -9.61 -1.54 -32.25
C VAL A 129 -9.43 -0.12 -31.71
N LEU A 130 -8.68 0.04 -30.62
CA LEU A 130 -8.41 1.34 -30.01
C LEU A 130 -7.35 2.16 -30.77
N LYS A 131 -6.47 1.56 -31.58
CA LYS A 131 -5.42 2.27 -32.32
C LYS A 131 -5.86 2.86 -33.64
N LEU A 132 -6.90 2.31 -34.27
CA LEU A 132 -7.38 2.75 -35.59
C LEU A 132 -8.16 4.08 -35.52
N SER A 133 -7.82 4.91 -34.55
CA SER A 133 -8.66 5.98 -34.01
C SER A 133 -8.40 7.35 -34.60
N GLY A 134 -7.88 7.46 -35.83
CA GLY A 134 -7.48 8.72 -36.49
C GLY A 134 -8.08 10.01 -35.87
N ASP A 135 -9.32 10.34 -36.25
CA ASP A 135 -10.09 11.46 -35.69
C ASP A 135 -11.11 11.02 -34.61
N GLN A 136 -11.02 9.78 -34.13
CA GLN A 136 -11.93 9.20 -33.15
C GLN A 136 -11.58 9.67 -31.73
N VAL A 137 -12.61 9.81 -30.91
CA VAL A 137 -12.46 10.07 -29.48
C VAL A 137 -12.62 8.75 -28.73
N VAL A 138 -11.67 8.44 -27.85
CA VAL A 138 -11.80 7.31 -26.91
C VAL A 138 -12.31 7.86 -25.58
N TYR A 139 -13.47 7.39 -25.15
CA TYR A 139 -13.96 7.62 -23.80
C TYR A 139 -13.51 6.49 -22.88
N ILE A 140 -12.92 6.85 -21.75
CA ILE A 140 -12.70 5.91 -20.65
C ILE A 140 -13.81 6.16 -19.64
N SER A 141 -14.73 5.20 -19.56
CA SER A 141 -15.92 5.25 -18.73
C SER A 141 -15.69 4.41 -17.48
N VAL A 142 -15.88 5.02 -16.31
CA VAL A 142 -15.70 4.37 -15.01
C VAL A 142 -17.06 4.23 -14.33
N ASP A 143 -17.34 3.07 -13.73
CA ASP A 143 -18.51 2.95 -12.86
C ASP A 143 -18.33 3.84 -11.61
N PRO A 144 -19.20 4.84 -11.38
CA PRO A 144 -19.03 5.79 -10.28
C PRO A 144 -19.18 5.15 -8.89
N GLU A 145 -19.65 3.91 -8.80
CA GLU A 145 -19.69 3.15 -7.55
C GLU A 145 -18.32 2.54 -7.17
N LEU A 146 -17.35 2.55 -8.08
CA LEU A 146 -15.98 2.11 -7.80
C LEU A 146 -15.22 3.17 -7.01
N ASN A 147 -14.28 2.72 -6.17
CA ASN A 147 -13.41 3.65 -5.46
C ASN A 147 -12.38 4.34 -6.39
N SER A 148 -11.60 5.27 -5.83
CA SER A 148 -10.62 6.08 -6.57
C SER A 148 -9.55 5.27 -7.33
N LYS A 149 -9.28 4.01 -6.97
CA LYS A 149 -8.32 3.16 -7.68
C LYS A 149 -8.75 2.85 -9.11
N SER A 150 -10.05 2.79 -9.40
CA SER A 150 -10.55 2.62 -10.77
C SER A 150 -10.16 3.79 -11.69
N VAL A 151 -10.01 4.99 -11.14
CA VAL A 151 -9.51 6.18 -11.87
C VAL A 151 -8.03 6.03 -12.22
N ILE A 152 -7.24 5.35 -11.39
CA ILE A 152 -5.83 5.03 -11.68
C ILE A 152 -5.76 4.13 -12.92
N ALA A 153 -6.55 3.06 -12.96
CA ALA A 153 -6.63 2.17 -14.12
C ALA A 153 -6.98 2.92 -15.41
N GLY A 154 -7.96 3.82 -15.37
CA GLY A 154 -8.31 4.66 -16.52
C GLY A 154 -7.19 5.62 -16.92
N THR A 155 -6.45 6.14 -15.94
CA THR A 155 -5.30 7.03 -16.16
C THR A 155 -4.15 6.28 -16.84
N GLU A 156 -3.87 5.02 -16.49
CA GLU A 156 -2.82 4.23 -17.15
C GLU A 156 -3.13 3.98 -18.63
N ILE A 157 -4.37 3.58 -18.93
CA ILE A 157 -4.82 3.40 -20.33
C ILE A 157 -4.74 4.74 -21.09
N SER A 158 -5.17 5.83 -20.46
CA SER A 158 -5.14 7.18 -21.05
C SER A 158 -3.72 7.64 -21.38
N LYS A 159 -2.74 7.37 -20.50
CA LYS A 159 -1.32 7.71 -20.77
C LYS A 159 -0.83 7.02 -22.03
N VAL A 160 -1.11 5.73 -22.21
CA VAL A 160 -0.67 4.99 -23.40
C VAL A 160 -1.37 5.51 -24.66
N LEU A 161 -2.70 5.62 -24.65
CA LEU A 161 -3.45 6.09 -25.81
C LEU A 161 -3.12 7.55 -26.17
N GLY A 162 -3.12 8.44 -25.19
CA GLY A 162 -2.94 9.88 -25.40
C GLY A 162 -1.50 10.29 -25.64
N LYS A 163 -0.53 9.78 -24.86
CA LYS A 163 0.87 10.24 -24.95
C LYS A 163 1.68 9.49 -26.00
N ILE A 164 1.43 8.20 -26.19
CA ILE A 164 2.21 7.36 -27.10
C ILE A 164 1.54 7.26 -28.47
N PHE A 165 0.22 7.08 -28.50
CA PHE A 165 -0.54 6.95 -29.76
C PHE A 165 -1.20 8.25 -30.24
N PHE A 166 -1.09 9.35 -29.47
CA PHE A 166 -1.66 10.65 -29.82
C PHE A 166 -3.18 10.64 -30.06
N ILE A 167 -3.91 9.75 -29.38
CA ILE A 167 -5.36 9.61 -29.50
C ILE A 167 -6.04 10.56 -28.52
N THR A 168 -7.14 11.20 -28.93
CA THR A 168 -7.93 12.05 -28.04
C THR A 168 -8.69 11.17 -27.04
N VAL A 169 -8.30 11.23 -25.77
CA VAL A 169 -8.95 10.50 -24.68
C VAL A 169 -9.78 11.46 -23.83
N LYS A 170 -11.01 11.06 -23.47
CA LYS A 170 -11.88 11.79 -22.54
C LYS A 170 -12.35 10.87 -21.42
N SER A 171 -12.50 11.41 -20.23
CA SER A 171 -13.11 10.69 -19.10
C SER A 171 -14.63 10.77 -19.15
N ALA A 172 -15.29 9.71 -18.72
CA ALA A 172 -16.74 9.60 -18.58
C ALA A 172 -17.08 8.67 -17.40
N VAL A 173 -18.37 8.61 -17.08
CA VAL A 173 -18.93 7.64 -16.13
C VAL A 173 -19.93 6.71 -16.82
N SER A 174 -20.12 5.49 -16.31
CA SER A 174 -21.04 4.53 -16.91
C SER A 174 -22.48 4.66 -16.39
N LYS A 175 -22.68 5.45 -15.32
CA LYS A 175 -23.98 5.74 -14.69
C LYS A 175 -24.08 7.23 -14.33
N ASN A 176 -25.30 7.72 -14.13
CA ASN A 176 -25.52 9.08 -13.65
C ASN A 176 -24.84 9.31 -12.28
N THR A 177 -24.32 10.52 -12.09
CA THR A 177 -23.79 10.99 -10.81
C THR A 177 -24.46 12.30 -10.43
N ASP A 178 -24.28 12.75 -9.19
CA ASP A 178 -24.79 14.06 -8.74
C ASP A 178 -24.12 15.24 -9.48
N ASN A 179 -23.03 15.01 -10.21
CA ASN A 179 -22.35 16.03 -11.01
C ASN A 179 -22.81 15.96 -12.48
N PRO A 180 -23.66 16.89 -12.95
CA PRO A 180 -24.18 16.89 -14.32
C PRO A 180 -23.13 17.23 -15.38
N ASN A 181 -21.93 17.68 -14.98
CA ASN A 181 -20.86 18.04 -15.92
C ASN A 181 -20.04 16.83 -16.36
N ILE A 182 -20.21 15.66 -15.74
CA ILE A 182 -19.51 14.44 -16.13
C ILE A 182 -20.39 13.68 -17.13
N PRO A 183 -19.93 13.49 -18.39
CA PRO A 183 -20.74 12.81 -19.39
C PRO A 183 -20.93 11.33 -19.02
N VAL A 184 -22.16 10.84 -19.17
CA VAL A 184 -22.46 9.41 -19.08
C VAL A 184 -22.21 8.79 -20.45
N VAL A 185 -21.24 7.89 -20.53
CA VAL A 185 -20.88 7.19 -21.77
C VAL A 185 -20.80 5.69 -21.49
N THR A 186 -21.60 4.90 -22.19
CA THR A 186 -21.66 3.44 -22.07
C THR A 186 -21.24 2.79 -23.39
N CYS A 187 -21.19 1.45 -23.42
CA CYS A 187 -20.92 0.70 -24.64
C CYS A 187 -21.95 0.91 -25.77
N GLU A 188 -23.14 1.44 -25.45
CA GLU A 188 -24.15 1.80 -26.45
C GLU A 188 -23.76 3.05 -27.26
N ASN A 189 -22.81 3.84 -26.77
CA ASN A 189 -22.33 5.04 -27.47
C ASN A 189 -21.20 4.77 -28.47
N VAL A 190 -20.77 3.51 -28.62
CA VAL A 190 -19.74 3.13 -29.59
C VAL A 190 -20.23 3.41 -31.01
N SER A 191 -19.39 4.05 -31.81
CA SER A 191 -19.65 4.42 -33.21
C SER A 191 -18.36 4.51 -34.02
N ASP A 192 -18.48 4.98 -35.26
CA ASP A 192 -17.33 5.25 -36.13
C ASP A 192 -16.48 6.44 -35.66
N LYS A 193 -17.01 7.29 -34.76
CA LYS A 193 -16.30 8.46 -34.21
C LYS A 193 -15.99 8.33 -32.72
N THR A 194 -16.65 7.39 -32.04
CA THR A 194 -16.57 7.23 -30.59
C THR A 194 -16.19 5.80 -30.25
N LYS A 195 -15.10 5.63 -29.51
CA LYS A 195 -14.73 4.35 -28.90
C LYS A 195 -14.89 4.46 -27.40
N VAL A 196 -15.20 3.34 -26.76
CA VAL A 196 -15.45 3.29 -25.32
C VAL A 196 -14.60 2.19 -24.71
N VAL A 197 -13.88 2.55 -23.66
CA VAL A 197 -13.24 1.63 -22.72
C VAL A 197 -14.03 1.73 -21.42
N MET A 198 -14.72 0.67 -21.03
CA MET A 198 -15.53 0.63 -19.83
C MET A 198 -14.81 -0.14 -18.73
N LEU A 199 -14.55 0.52 -17.60
CA LEU A 199 -13.99 -0.09 -16.39
C LEU A 199 -15.13 -0.48 -15.46
N ARG A 200 -15.17 -1.75 -15.04
CA ARG A 200 -16.19 -2.24 -14.10
C ARG A 200 -15.69 -3.37 -13.23
N LYS A 201 -16.41 -3.60 -12.13
CA LYS A 201 -16.27 -4.83 -11.35
C LYS A 201 -17.02 -5.98 -12.03
N GLY A 202 -16.50 -7.19 -11.93
CA GLY A 202 -17.17 -8.41 -12.37
C GLY A 202 -16.69 -9.63 -11.60
N ASP A 203 -17.05 -10.82 -12.07
CA ASP A 203 -16.73 -12.08 -11.39
C ASP A 203 -15.32 -12.60 -11.74
N THR A 204 -14.69 -12.02 -12.77
CA THR A 204 -13.38 -12.45 -13.28
C THR A 204 -12.53 -11.24 -13.69
N THR A 205 -11.21 -11.42 -13.72
CA THR A 205 -10.29 -10.41 -14.25
C THR A 205 -9.98 -10.69 -15.72
N GLN A 206 -10.42 -9.79 -16.60
CA GLN A 206 -10.31 -9.98 -18.05
C GLN A 206 -10.46 -8.67 -18.83
N VAL A 207 -10.03 -8.68 -20.09
CA VAL A 207 -10.22 -7.59 -21.05
C VAL A 207 -10.92 -8.15 -22.28
N LEU A 208 -12.18 -7.77 -22.48
CA LEU A 208 -13.00 -8.33 -23.56
C LEU A 208 -13.56 -7.24 -24.44
N ARG A 209 -13.94 -7.64 -25.64
CA ARG A 209 -14.65 -6.79 -26.59
C ARG A 209 -16.08 -7.28 -26.69
N ASP A 210 -17.04 -6.38 -26.55
CA ASP A 210 -18.44 -6.73 -26.79
C ASP A 210 -18.80 -6.71 -28.29
N ASN A 211 -20.06 -6.97 -28.60
CA ASN A 211 -20.57 -6.96 -29.96
C ASN A 211 -20.64 -5.55 -30.60
N THR A 212 -20.68 -4.47 -29.81
CA THR A 212 -20.66 -3.09 -30.33
C THR A 212 -19.24 -2.61 -30.63
N GLY A 213 -18.23 -3.30 -30.08
CA GLY A 213 -16.83 -2.91 -30.18
C GLY A 213 -16.32 -2.09 -28.99
N CYS A 214 -17.10 -2.02 -27.92
CA CYS A 214 -16.66 -1.53 -26.62
C CYS A 214 -15.58 -2.44 -26.05
N ILE A 215 -14.54 -1.86 -25.46
CA ILE A 215 -13.54 -2.61 -24.71
C ILE A 215 -13.93 -2.58 -23.24
N ILE A 216 -14.17 -3.74 -22.65
CA ILE A 216 -14.56 -3.89 -21.25
C ILE A 216 -13.33 -4.39 -20.49
N VAL A 217 -12.89 -3.60 -19.52
CA VAL A 217 -11.82 -3.94 -18.58
C VAL A 217 -12.51 -4.30 -17.26
N GLU A 218 -12.46 -5.58 -16.93
CA GLU A 218 -13.17 -6.16 -15.79
C GLU A 218 -12.18 -6.71 -14.77
N GLY A 219 -12.45 -6.49 -13.50
CA GLY A 219 -11.68 -7.05 -12.37
C GLY A 219 -12.60 -7.47 -11.24
N THR A 220 -12.15 -8.43 -10.43
CA THR A 220 -12.89 -8.89 -9.23
C THR A 220 -12.91 -7.85 -8.10
N ASP A 221 -11.97 -6.92 -8.15
CA ASP A 221 -11.85 -5.74 -7.29
C ASP A 221 -11.06 -4.66 -8.05
N GLU A 222 -10.85 -3.50 -7.44
CA GLU A 222 -10.20 -2.36 -8.08
C GLU A 222 -8.70 -2.56 -8.33
N ASP A 223 -8.00 -3.38 -7.53
CA ASP A 223 -6.59 -3.70 -7.79
C ASP A 223 -6.46 -4.61 -9.01
N GLU A 224 -7.40 -5.53 -9.18
CA GLU A 224 -7.52 -6.38 -10.36
C GLU A 224 -7.95 -5.60 -11.62
N ILE A 225 -8.74 -4.53 -11.48
CA ILE A 225 -9.03 -3.59 -12.59
C ILE A 225 -7.74 -2.89 -13.06
N ILE A 226 -6.87 -2.46 -12.12
CA ILE A 226 -5.55 -1.90 -12.48
C ILE A 226 -4.71 -2.95 -13.21
N ARG A 227 -4.70 -4.20 -12.72
CA ARG A 227 -3.96 -5.30 -13.35
C ARG A 227 -4.45 -5.58 -14.77
N ALA A 228 -5.77 -5.56 -14.99
CA ALA A 228 -6.39 -5.69 -16.31
C ALA A 228 -6.10 -4.48 -17.23
N ALA A 229 -6.02 -3.27 -16.67
CA ALA A 229 -5.66 -2.06 -17.41
C ALA A 229 -4.19 -2.08 -17.88
N ASP A 230 -3.27 -2.56 -17.05
CA ASP A 230 -1.87 -2.79 -17.44
C ASP A 230 -1.79 -3.88 -18.54
N ARG A 231 -2.58 -4.95 -18.41
CA ARG A 231 -2.69 -5.99 -19.46
C ARG A 231 -3.14 -5.41 -20.81
N LEU A 232 -4.19 -4.58 -20.82
CA LEU A 232 -4.64 -3.88 -22.02
C LEU A 232 -3.56 -2.94 -22.56
N SER A 233 -2.84 -2.24 -21.69
CA SER A 233 -1.74 -1.36 -22.07
C SER A 233 -0.59 -2.13 -22.73
N TYR A 234 -0.26 -3.33 -22.26
CA TYR A 234 0.72 -4.20 -22.92
C TYR A 234 0.26 -4.70 -24.29
N ASN A 235 -1.03 -5.02 -24.44
CA ASN A 235 -1.62 -5.34 -25.74
C ASN A 235 -1.59 -4.15 -26.71
N LEU A 236 -1.88 -2.95 -26.20
CA LEU A 236 -1.73 -1.70 -26.93
C LEU A 236 -0.27 -1.45 -27.31
N LEU A 237 0.72 -1.76 -26.49
CA LEU A 237 2.12 -1.56 -26.84
C LEU A 237 2.70 -2.68 -27.70
N GLY A 238 1.98 -3.80 -27.85
CA GLY A 238 2.45 -5.00 -28.54
C GLY A 238 3.51 -5.77 -27.74
N VAL A 239 3.58 -5.53 -26.43
CA VAL A 239 4.48 -6.24 -25.50
C VAL A 239 4.03 -7.70 -25.33
N ASP A 240 2.74 -7.95 -25.38
CA ASP A 240 2.14 -9.30 -25.29
C ASP A 240 2.33 -10.15 -26.56
N LYS A 241 2.74 -9.53 -27.68
CA LYS A 241 3.05 -10.23 -28.93
C LYS A 241 4.50 -10.68 -28.89
N LYS A 242 4.72 -12.00 -28.83
CA LYS A 242 6.05 -12.58 -29.03
C LYS A 242 6.57 -12.10 -30.38
N LYS A 243 7.66 -11.32 -30.40
CA LYS A 243 8.35 -10.96 -31.64
C LYS A 243 8.71 -12.26 -32.35
N ILE A 244 8.09 -12.51 -33.50
CA ILE A 244 8.57 -13.56 -34.40
C ILE A 244 9.86 -13.00 -35.00
N VAL A 245 10.98 -13.40 -34.42
CA VAL A 245 12.28 -13.17 -35.05
C VAL A 245 12.29 -14.12 -36.25
N VAL A 246 12.00 -13.59 -37.44
CA VAL A 246 12.25 -14.31 -38.68
C VAL A 246 13.76 -14.31 -38.86
N SER A 247 14.40 -15.41 -38.46
CA SER A 247 15.81 -15.70 -38.71
C SER A 247 16.06 -15.99 -40.18
#